data_AF-A0A356IE21-F1
#
_entry.id   AF-A0A356IE21-F1
#
_cell.length_a   1.000
_cell.length_b   1.000
_cell.length_c   1.000
_cell.angle_alpha   90.00
_cell.angle_beta   90.00
_cell.angle_gamma   90.00
#
_symmetry.space_group_name_H-M   'P 1'
#
loop_
_entity.id
_entity.type
_entity.pdbx_description
1 polymer ?
#
loop_
_entity_poly.entity_id
_entity_poly.type
_entity_poly.pdbx_seq_one_letter_code
_entity_poly.pdbx_strand_id
1 'polypeptide(L)'
;KLPKGVFSAKGFVDNDGFTDEVVNLKVKVTIDDDGVKFDTTGSDPQRRAPVNSTFAQTFSACAYALRALMDKDLPVNDGFYRYVHVNAPEGTVTNCVHPAPVVGGWETHVRLNDLIFEALAPALPDAVCAGTKSMQCHSGFGGHNHETGEYYCFLETLAGGYGARSRSDGPDAVQSHGQNTENAPIEETESNYPVRITRYELVPDSEGPGEFRGGLGLRRDYMFPEEATFTILADRDKAGPRGLFGGERGSTSVYALIKNNVEQHLSSKTTLQLDPGDVISYRTSGGGGYGPAFNRDPQAILDDVLQGKISINRARERYGVEISLSSQKVDMASTEDLRRGQ
;
A
#
# COMPACT_ATOMS: atom_id res chain seq x y z
N LYS A 1 -18.57 -16.43 -12.54
CA LYS A 1 -19.57 -16.57 -11.44
C LYS A 1 -18.81 -16.58 -10.13
N LEU A 2 -19.24 -15.80 -9.13
CA LEU A 2 -18.59 -15.76 -7.82
C LEU A 2 -19.08 -16.92 -6.93
N PRO A 3 -18.24 -17.43 -6.02
CA PRO A 3 -18.62 -18.50 -5.09
C PRO A 3 -19.62 -17.97 -4.06
N LYS A 4 -20.73 -18.71 -3.86
CA LYS A 4 -21.68 -18.41 -2.80
C LYS A 4 -21.07 -18.71 -1.44
N GLY A 5 -21.36 -17.88 -0.44
CA GLY A 5 -20.85 -18.09 0.91
C GLY A 5 -20.77 -16.83 1.74
N VAL A 6 -20.24 -16.98 2.94
CA VAL A 6 -19.96 -15.90 3.88
C VAL A 6 -18.47 -15.89 4.18
N PHE A 7 -17.84 -14.75 3.96
CA PHE A 7 -16.41 -14.56 4.09
C PHE A 7 -16.14 -13.36 4.98
N SER A 8 -15.06 -13.36 5.75
CA SER A 8 -14.76 -12.23 6.64
C SER A 8 -13.28 -12.00 6.83
N ALA A 9 -12.90 -10.74 6.95
CA ALA A 9 -11.55 -10.32 7.32
C ALA A 9 -11.59 -9.19 8.34
N LYS A 10 -10.47 -9.04 9.06
CA LYS A 10 -10.24 -7.97 10.02
C LYS A 10 -8.85 -7.39 9.80
N GLY A 11 -8.75 -6.07 9.89
CA GLY A 11 -7.49 -5.35 9.85
C GLY A 11 -7.64 -3.99 10.49
N PHE A 12 -6.71 -3.10 10.16
CA PHE A 12 -6.67 -1.78 10.75
C PHE A 12 -5.93 -0.78 9.85
N VAL A 13 -6.16 0.50 10.14
CA VAL A 13 -5.26 1.62 9.81
C VAL A 13 -4.38 1.85 11.03
N ASP A 14 -3.08 2.11 10.85
CA ASP A 14 -2.06 1.98 11.90
C ASP A 14 -2.17 3.04 13.00
N ASN A 15 -2.68 4.23 12.66
CA ASN A 15 -3.00 5.32 13.57
C ASN A 15 -4.04 6.26 12.94
N ASP A 16 -4.60 7.19 13.72
CA ASP A 16 -5.55 8.18 13.21
C ASP A 16 -4.94 9.58 13.00
N GLY A 17 -3.66 9.78 13.38
CA GLY A 17 -2.96 11.07 13.33
C GLY A 17 -3.23 11.98 14.53
N PHE A 18 -4.03 11.53 15.49
CA PHE A 18 -4.28 12.21 16.77
C PHE A 18 -3.84 11.35 17.96
N THR A 19 -3.91 10.03 17.81
CA THR A 19 -3.54 9.00 18.76
C THR A 19 -2.72 7.92 18.06
N ASP A 20 -1.90 7.20 18.84
CA ASP A 20 -1.17 6.03 18.36
C ASP A 20 -2.02 4.75 18.36
N GLU A 21 -3.31 4.84 18.62
CA GLU A 21 -4.21 3.68 18.57
C GLU A 21 -4.50 3.28 17.13
N VAL A 22 -4.51 1.98 16.87
CA VAL A 22 -4.98 1.46 15.58
C VAL A 22 -6.48 1.71 15.42
N VAL A 23 -6.90 1.92 14.17
CA VAL A 23 -8.31 2.08 13.80
C VAL A 23 -8.80 0.76 13.22
N ASN A 24 -9.60 0.01 13.97
CA ASN A 24 -10.01 -1.32 13.58
C ASN A 24 -11.07 -1.28 12.47
N LEU A 25 -10.87 -2.13 11.47
CA LEU A 25 -11.79 -2.34 10.35
C LEU A 25 -12.19 -3.81 10.29
N LYS A 26 -13.47 -4.04 10.02
CA LYS A 26 -14.03 -5.37 9.80
C LYS A 26 -14.84 -5.36 8.52
N VAL A 27 -14.80 -6.47 7.80
CA VAL A 27 -15.69 -6.69 6.66
C VAL A 27 -16.17 -8.13 6.66
N LYS A 28 -17.46 -8.30 6.43
CA LYS A 28 -18.11 -9.57 6.13
C LYS A 28 -18.75 -9.46 4.75
N VAL A 29 -18.39 -10.37 3.85
CA VAL A 29 -18.87 -10.44 2.48
C VAL A 29 -19.77 -11.65 2.36
N THR A 30 -21.04 -11.44 2.00
CA THR A 30 -22.00 -12.51 1.73
C THR A 30 -22.34 -12.50 0.25
N ILE A 31 -22.15 -13.64 -0.42
CA ILE A 31 -22.44 -13.82 -1.85
C ILE A 31 -23.58 -14.83 -1.97
N ASP A 32 -24.71 -14.39 -2.52
CA ASP A 32 -25.92 -15.19 -2.71
C ASP A 32 -26.56 -14.92 -4.10
N ASP A 33 -27.81 -15.36 -4.31
CA ASP A 33 -28.53 -15.15 -5.57
C ASP A 33 -28.98 -13.70 -5.80
N ASP A 34 -29.05 -12.88 -4.74
CA ASP A 34 -29.49 -11.48 -4.79
C ASP A 34 -28.31 -10.51 -5.00
N GLY A 35 -27.07 -11.00 -4.97
CA GLY A 35 -25.85 -10.24 -5.22
C GLY A 35 -24.80 -10.41 -4.14
N VAL A 36 -24.09 -9.32 -3.84
CA VAL A 36 -23.00 -9.28 -2.87
C VAL A 36 -23.32 -8.26 -1.79
N LYS A 37 -23.38 -8.73 -0.54
CA LYS A 37 -23.63 -7.93 0.66
C LYS A 37 -22.33 -7.74 1.42
N PHE A 38 -21.94 -6.49 1.61
CA PHE A 38 -20.80 -6.07 2.40
C PHE A 38 -21.29 -5.49 3.72
N ASP A 39 -20.78 -6.00 4.85
CA ASP A 39 -21.16 -5.57 6.18
C ASP A 39 -19.90 -5.17 6.97
N THR A 40 -19.80 -3.90 7.34
CA THR A 40 -18.65 -3.36 8.10
C THR A 40 -18.92 -3.23 9.59
N THR A 41 -20.02 -3.82 10.08
CA THR A 41 -20.40 -3.82 11.50
C THR A 41 -19.26 -4.30 12.39
N GLY A 42 -18.99 -3.52 13.44
CA GLY A 42 -17.93 -3.79 14.40
C GLY A 42 -16.56 -3.21 14.01
N SER A 43 -16.48 -2.41 12.94
CA SER A 43 -15.42 -1.42 12.76
C SER A 43 -15.52 -0.33 13.83
N ASP A 44 -14.43 0.38 14.08
CA ASP A 44 -14.36 1.37 15.17
C ASP A 44 -15.36 2.53 14.99
N PRO A 45 -15.78 3.17 16.09
CA PRO A 45 -16.48 4.46 16.05
C PRO A 45 -15.65 5.50 15.29
N GLN A 46 -16.34 6.44 14.63
CA GLN A 46 -15.68 7.54 13.92
C GLN A 46 -14.70 8.27 14.83
N ARG A 47 -13.53 8.61 14.29
CA ARG A 47 -12.46 9.29 15.02
C ARG A 47 -12.61 10.80 14.88
N ARG A 48 -12.01 11.55 15.80
CA ARG A 48 -11.89 13.03 15.71
C ARG A 48 -10.82 13.49 14.71
N ALA A 49 -10.28 12.56 13.93
CA ALA A 49 -9.13 12.71 13.05
C ALA A 49 -9.53 12.37 11.59
N PRO A 50 -8.69 12.62 10.58
CA PRO A 50 -9.12 12.61 9.16
C PRO A 50 -9.43 11.24 8.56
N VAL A 51 -9.21 10.14 9.27
CA VAL A 51 -9.32 8.76 8.77
C VAL A 51 -10.75 8.25 8.54
N ASN A 52 -11.77 9.08 8.70
CA ASN A 52 -13.15 8.64 8.55
C ASN A 52 -13.60 8.59 7.08
N SER A 53 -14.19 7.48 6.67
CA SER A 53 -14.91 7.35 5.40
C SER A 53 -16.37 7.75 5.54
N THR A 54 -16.84 8.52 4.56
CA THR A 54 -18.27 8.68 4.28
C THR A 54 -18.84 7.37 3.73
N PHE A 55 -20.18 7.21 3.81
CA PHE A 55 -20.85 6.08 3.17
C PHE A 55 -20.49 5.93 1.69
N ALA A 56 -20.38 7.03 0.95
CA ALA A 56 -20.04 7.01 -0.47
C ALA A 56 -18.64 6.42 -0.74
N GLN A 57 -17.65 6.76 0.09
CA GLN A 57 -16.30 6.20 0.00
C GLN A 57 -16.31 4.69 0.31
N THR A 58 -17.03 4.27 1.34
CA THR A 58 -17.14 2.84 1.69
C THR A 58 -17.92 2.05 0.64
N PHE A 59 -19.00 2.61 0.09
CA PHE A 59 -19.71 2.02 -1.04
C PHE A 59 -18.78 1.86 -2.26
N SER A 60 -17.99 2.89 -2.58
CA SER A 60 -17.00 2.82 -3.65
C SER A 60 -15.97 1.72 -3.41
N ALA A 61 -15.54 1.49 -2.17
CA ALA A 61 -14.61 0.42 -1.83
C ALA A 61 -15.19 -0.97 -2.16
N CYS A 62 -16.44 -1.18 -1.75
CA CYS A 62 -17.18 -2.41 -2.01
C CYS A 62 -17.43 -2.64 -3.50
N ALA A 63 -17.89 -1.61 -4.21
CA ALA A 63 -18.14 -1.65 -5.64
C ALA A 63 -16.85 -1.89 -6.44
N TYR A 64 -15.74 -1.23 -6.08
CA TYR A 64 -14.43 -1.46 -6.71
C TYR A 64 -14.00 -2.92 -6.59
N ALA A 65 -14.06 -3.50 -5.38
CA ALA A 65 -13.62 -4.87 -5.16
C ALA A 65 -14.42 -5.87 -6.01
N LEU A 66 -15.75 -5.67 -6.11
CA LEU A 66 -16.58 -6.47 -7.00
C LEU A 66 -16.19 -6.27 -8.46
N ARG A 67 -16.01 -5.02 -8.91
CA ARG A 67 -15.67 -4.71 -10.29
C ARG A 67 -14.33 -5.33 -10.71
N ALA A 68 -13.34 -5.34 -9.81
CA ALA A 68 -12.03 -5.91 -10.04
C ALA A 68 -12.05 -7.44 -10.23
N LEU A 69 -13.03 -8.13 -9.64
CA LEU A 69 -13.21 -9.58 -9.76
C LEU A 69 -14.12 -9.99 -10.92
N MET A 70 -14.73 -9.01 -11.61
CA MET A 70 -15.63 -9.23 -12.72
C MET A 70 -14.92 -9.07 -14.06
N ASP A 71 -15.50 -9.67 -15.10
CA ASP A 71 -14.96 -9.61 -16.46
C ASP A 71 -14.76 -8.16 -16.93
N LYS A 72 -13.70 -7.91 -17.70
CA LYS A 72 -13.33 -6.56 -18.14
C LYS A 72 -14.39 -5.96 -19.06
N ASP A 73 -15.11 -6.79 -19.80
CA ASP A 73 -16.11 -6.35 -20.76
C ASP A 73 -17.47 -6.01 -20.13
N LEU A 74 -17.66 -6.25 -18.82
CA LEU A 74 -18.91 -5.92 -18.15
C LEU A 74 -19.03 -4.40 -17.92
N PRO A 75 -20.11 -3.75 -18.41
CA PRO A 75 -20.29 -2.32 -18.25
C PRO A 75 -20.60 -1.96 -16.80
N VAL A 76 -20.06 -0.83 -16.35
CA VAL A 76 -20.38 -0.24 -15.04
C VAL A 76 -21.52 0.74 -15.21
N ASN A 77 -22.73 0.31 -14.85
CA ASN A 77 -23.96 1.11 -14.88
C ASN A 77 -24.89 0.69 -13.73
N ASP A 78 -26.10 1.27 -13.65
CA ASP A 78 -27.07 0.98 -12.60
C ASP A 78 -27.35 -0.53 -12.42
N GLY A 79 -27.33 -1.31 -13.50
CA GLY A 79 -27.49 -2.76 -13.45
C GLY A 79 -26.39 -3.48 -12.65
N PHE A 80 -25.16 -2.97 -12.67
CA PHE A 80 -24.06 -3.47 -11.84
C PHE A 80 -24.27 -3.11 -10.37
N TYR A 81 -24.60 -1.84 -10.08
CA TYR A 81 -24.74 -1.35 -8.71
C TYR A 81 -25.92 -1.99 -7.96
N ARG A 82 -26.96 -2.46 -8.66
CA ARG A 82 -28.06 -3.23 -8.08
C ARG A 82 -27.65 -4.51 -7.34
N TYR A 83 -26.47 -5.06 -7.61
CA TYR A 83 -25.93 -6.24 -6.94
C TYR A 83 -24.96 -5.91 -5.79
N VAL A 84 -24.72 -4.62 -5.50
CA VAL A 84 -23.83 -4.16 -4.44
C VAL A 84 -24.66 -3.64 -3.28
N HIS A 85 -24.75 -4.44 -2.22
CA HIS A 85 -25.46 -4.07 -1.00
C HIS A 85 -24.46 -3.76 0.10
N VAL A 86 -24.56 -2.61 0.75
CA VAL A 86 -23.60 -2.18 1.78
C VAL A 86 -24.32 -1.84 3.06
N ASN A 87 -23.97 -2.56 4.13
CA ASN A 87 -24.34 -2.25 5.51
C ASN A 87 -23.12 -1.66 6.23
N ALA A 88 -23.08 -0.35 6.35
CA ALA A 88 -22.06 0.38 7.10
C ALA A 88 -22.74 1.21 8.19
N PRO A 89 -22.68 0.81 9.48
CA PRO A 89 -23.38 1.53 10.54
C PRO A 89 -22.92 2.98 10.64
N GLU A 90 -23.88 3.90 10.72
CA GLU A 90 -23.60 5.33 10.94
C GLU A 90 -22.81 5.56 12.23
N GLY A 91 -21.96 6.58 12.24
CA GLY A 91 -21.13 6.90 13.40
C GLY A 91 -19.85 6.05 13.49
N THR A 92 -19.53 5.26 12.46
CA THR A 92 -18.30 4.45 12.40
C THR A 92 -17.28 5.07 11.46
N VAL A 93 -16.03 4.62 11.51
CA VAL A 93 -14.97 5.04 10.57
C VAL A 93 -15.26 4.66 9.11
N THR A 94 -16.24 3.77 8.87
CA THR A 94 -16.70 3.36 7.53
C THR A 94 -18.03 4.01 7.10
N ASN A 95 -18.65 4.79 7.98
CA ASN A 95 -19.82 5.59 7.64
C ASN A 95 -19.97 6.68 8.70
N CYS A 96 -19.10 7.68 8.62
CA CYS A 96 -19.11 8.75 9.60
C CYS A 96 -20.22 9.75 9.33
N VAL A 97 -20.66 10.40 10.41
CA VAL A 97 -21.61 11.51 10.38
C VAL A 97 -20.92 12.82 10.74
N HIS A 98 -21.47 13.92 10.24
CA HIS A 98 -21.00 15.27 10.57
C HIS A 98 -20.92 15.46 12.10
N PRO A 99 -19.86 16.10 12.65
CA PRO A 99 -18.79 16.86 11.98
C PRO A 99 -17.45 16.08 11.82
N ALA A 100 -17.47 14.76 11.66
CA ALA A 100 -16.23 13.99 11.49
C ALA A 100 -15.37 14.50 10.31
N PRO A 101 -14.04 14.64 10.47
CA PRO A 101 -13.15 14.98 9.36
C PRO A 101 -12.95 13.78 8.41
N VAL A 102 -12.96 14.01 7.09
CA VAL A 102 -13.06 12.93 6.06
C VAL A 102 -11.95 12.89 5.01
N VAL A 103 -10.97 13.81 5.06
CA VAL A 103 -9.93 13.92 4.00
C VAL A 103 -9.09 12.64 3.88
N GLY A 104 -8.79 11.99 5.01
CA GLY A 104 -8.09 10.69 5.09
C GLY A 104 -9.02 9.49 4.99
N GLY A 105 -10.31 9.67 4.69
CA GLY A 105 -11.25 8.57 4.46
C GLY A 105 -10.81 7.66 3.32
N TRP A 106 -10.03 8.18 2.37
CA TRP A 106 -9.44 7.36 1.31
C TRP A 106 -8.46 6.30 1.81
N GLU A 107 -7.78 6.52 2.95
CA GLU A 107 -6.92 5.51 3.56
C GLU A 107 -7.73 4.33 4.10
N THR A 108 -8.84 4.63 4.78
CA THR A 108 -9.80 3.63 5.26
C THR A 108 -10.48 2.90 4.10
N HIS A 109 -10.86 3.61 3.04
CA HIS A 109 -11.39 3.03 1.80
C HIS A 109 -10.41 2.01 1.21
N VAL A 110 -9.17 2.42 0.93
CA VAL A 110 -8.21 1.55 0.26
C VAL A 110 -7.84 0.36 1.15
N ARG A 111 -7.75 0.56 2.48
CA ARG A 111 -7.56 -0.55 3.42
C ARG A 111 -8.73 -1.54 3.40
N LEU A 112 -9.96 -1.05 3.25
CA LEU A 112 -11.15 -1.89 3.14
C LEU A 112 -11.14 -2.73 1.85
N ASN A 113 -10.62 -2.21 0.72
CA ASN A 113 -10.45 -3.02 -0.50
C ASN A 113 -9.60 -4.27 -0.24
N ASP A 114 -8.43 -4.07 0.38
CA ASP A 114 -7.49 -5.15 0.72
C ASP A 114 -8.15 -6.20 1.63
N LEU A 115 -8.92 -5.76 2.63
CA LEU A 115 -9.66 -6.66 3.52
C LEU A 115 -10.76 -7.45 2.80
N ILE A 116 -11.42 -6.85 1.81
CA ILE A 116 -12.39 -7.58 0.99
C ILE A 116 -11.69 -8.68 0.19
N PHE A 117 -10.56 -8.38 -0.44
CA PHE A 117 -9.78 -9.39 -1.16
C PHE A 117 -9.24 -10.48 -0.22
N GLU A 118 -8.75 -10.11 0.97
CA GLU A 118 -8.32 -11.06 2.00
C GLU A 118 -9.47 -11.98 2.44
N ALA A 119 -10.67 -11.43 2.66
CA ALA A 119 -11.84 -12.23 3.01
C ALA A 119 -12.17 -13.26 1.92
N LEU A 120 -12.11 -12.84 0.65
CA LEU A 120 -12.45 -13.67 -0.49
C LEU A 120 -11.35 -14.65 -0.91
N ALA A 121 -10.12 -14.47 -0.41
CA ALA A 121 -8.96 -15.26 -0.83
C ALA A 121 -9.19 -16.78 -0.76
N PRO A 122 -9.74 -17.36 0.33
CA PRO A 122 -9.95 -18.81 0.40
C PRO A 122 -10.89 -19.37 -0.68
N ALA A 123 -11.81 -18.55 -1.18
CA ALA A 123 -12.79 -18.97 -2.18
C ALA A 123 -12.40 -18.62 -3.62
N LEU A 124 -11.47 -17.67 -3.78
CA LEU A 124 -11.00 -17.15 -5.07
C LEU A 124 -9.47 -17.07 -5.12
N PRO A 125 -8.72 -18.15 -4.80
CA PRO A 125 -7.27 -18.10 -4.65
C PRO A 125 -6.55 -17.63 -5.92
N ASP A 126 -7.09 -17.96 -7.10
CA ASP A 126 -6.50 -17.60 -8.38
C ASP A 126 -6.86 -16.18 -8.87
N ALA A 127 -7.80 -15.49 -8.22
CA ALA A 127 -8.33 -14.21 -8.67
C ALA A 127 -7.99 -13.03 -7.74
N VAL A 128 -7.57 -13.30 -6.51
CA VAL A 128 -7.15 -12.25 -5.56
C VAL A 128 -5.63 -12.15 -5.48
N CYS A 129 -5.14 -10.96 -5.19
CA CYS A 129 -3.74 -10.75 -4.84
C CYS A 129 -3.54 -10.79 -3.32
N ALA A 130 -2.28 -10.94 -2.90
CA ALA A 130 -1.86 -10.64 -1.54
C ALA A 130 -2.05 -9.15 -1.21
N GLY A 131 -1.83 -8.77 0.04
CA GLY A 131 -2.01 -7.38 0.48
C GLY A 131 -1.13 -6.42 -0.31
N THR A 132 -1.70 -5.31 -0.75
CA THR A 132 -0.94 -4.23 -1.40
C THR A 132 -0.50 -3.18 -0.37
N LYS A 133 0.23 -2.14 -0.79
CA LYS A 133 0.50 -0.97 0.08
C LYS A 133 -0.76 -0.47 0.78
N SER A 134 -1.89 -0.56 0.09
CA SER A 134 -3.26 -0.32 0.57
C SER A 134 -3.40 0.95 1.39
N MET A 135 -2.93 2.02 0.76
CA MET A 135 -2.98 3.39 1.22
C MET A 135 -2.87 4.31 0.00
N GLN A 136 -3.29 5.56 0.12
CA GLN A 136 -3.12 6.52 -0.98
C GLN A 136 -1.69 7.11 -1.03
N CYS A 137 -1.03 7.20 0.13
CA CYS A 137 0.27 7.87 0.29
C CYS A 137 0.22 9.37 -0.10
N HIS A 138 -0.64 10.17 0.54
CA HIS A 138 -0.69 11.59 0.25
C HIS A 138 0.56 12.30 0.81
N SER A 139 1.31 12.93 -0.09
CA SER A 139 2.36 13.90 0.24
C SER A 139 1.90 15.28 -0.23
N GLY A 140 1.62 16.16 0.72
CA GLY A 140 1.26 17.54 0.45
C GLY A 140 2.33 18.48 0.97
N PHE A 141 2.67 19.50 0.21
CA PHE A 141 3.53 20.57 0.70
C PHE A 141 3.13 21.93 0.12
N GLY A 142 3.51 22.99 0.80
CA GLY A 142 3.18 24.34 0.38
C GLY A 142 3.92 25.39 1.19
N GLY A 143 3.91 26.62 0.69
CA GLY A 143 4.62 27.73 1.28
C GLY A 143 4.43 28.99 0.47
N HIS A 144 5.32 29.96 0.68
CA HIS A 144 5.42 31.16 -0.13
C HIS A 144 6.57 30.97 -1.11
N ASN A 145 6.34 31.25 -2.40
CA ASN A 145 7.39 31.21 -3.41
C ASN A 145 7.97 32.63 -3.53
N HIS A 146 9.20 32.84 -3.09
CA HIS A 146 9.79 34.17 -3.07
C HIS A 146 10.12 34.74 -4.47
N GLU A 147 10.28 33.90 -5.48
CA GLU A 147 10.54 34.34 -6.86
C GLU A 147 9.28 34.95 -7.51
N THR A 148 8.12 34.34 -7.25
CA THR A 148 6.83 34.78 -7.81
C THR A 148 6.07 35.72 -6.87
N GLY A 149 6.34 35.67 -5.58
CA GLY A 149 5.60 36.39 -4.54
C GLY A 149 4.24 35.78 -4.17
N GLU A 150 3.92 34.58 -4.68
CA GLU A 150 2.62 33.91 -4.50
C GLU A 150 2.71 32.72 -3.53
N TYR A 151 1.57 32.30 -2.98
CA TYR A 151 1.48 31.02 -2.27
C TYR A 151 1.45 29.85 -3.25
N TYR A 152 2.07 28.74 -2.87
CA TYR A 152 1.97 27.50 -3.62
C TYR A 152 1.48 26.35 -2.73
N CYS A 153 0.80 25.39 -3.35
CA CYS A 153 0.38 24.15 -2.73
C CYS A 153 0.47 23.04 -3.76
N PHE A 154 1.15 21.96 -3.38
CA PHE A 154 1.32 20.75 -4.16
C PHE A 154 0.75 19.56 -3.40
N LEU A 155 0.16 18.63 -4.14
CA LEU A 155 -0.30 17.35 -3.63
C LEU A 155 0.07 16.26 -4.64
N GLU A 156 0.72 15.21 -4.15
CA GLU A 156 0.98 13.98 -4.90
C GLU A 156 0.53 12.77 -4.08
N THR A 157 0.16 11.70 -4.79
CA THR A 157 -0.05 10.37 -4.21
C THR A 157 1.03 9.42 -4.70
N LEU A 158 1.74 8.78 -3.78
CA LEU A 158 2.90 7.95 -4.12
C LEU A 158 2.55 6.49 -4.34
N ALA A 159 3.16 5.91 -5.36
CA ALA A 159 3.06 4.50 -5.68
C ALA A 159 3.81 3.62 -4.66
N GLY A 160 3.60 2.31 -4.68
CA GLY A 160 4.31 1.38 -3.79
C GLY A 160 4.08 -0.08 -4.18
N GLY A 161 4.39 -1.00 -3.27
CA GLY A 161 4.36 -2.41 -3.60
C GLY A 161 2.94 -2.96 -3.79
N TYR A 162 2.70 -3.60 -4.93
CA TYR A 162 1.47 -4.35 -5.17
C TYR A 162 1.59 -5.78 -4.61
N GLY A 163 0.47 -6.39 -4.24
CA GLY A 163 0.46 -7.76 -3.74
C GLY A 163 0.78 -8.79 -4.83
N ALA A 164 1.53 -9.82 -4.47
CA ALA A 164 1.76 -10.98 -5.34
C ALA A 164 0.44 -11.67 -5.73
N ARG A 165 0.43 -12.33 -6.89
CA ARG A 165 -0.73 -13.09 -7.39
C ARG A 165 -0.36 -14.56 -7.50
N SER A 166 -1.37 -15.40 -7.66
CA SER A 166 -1.23 -16.86 -7.82
C SER A 166 -0.33 -17.33 -8.97
N ARG A 167 0.00 -16.44 -9.92
CA ARG A 167 0.76 -16.78 -11.14
C ARG A 167 1.82 -15.75 -11.52
N SER A 168 2.07 -14.75 -10.68
CA SER A 168 3.00 -13.67 -11.01
C SER A 168 3.32 -12.80 -9.80
N ASP A 169 4.51 -12.23 -9.78
CA ASP A 169 4.92 -11.24 -8.79
C ASP A 169 4.03 -9.99 -8.79
N GLY A 170 4.00 -9.30 -7.66
CA GLY A 170 3.38 -7.99 -7.55
C GLY A 170 4.18 -6.95 -8.35
N PRO A 171 3.54 -6.07 -9.14
CA PRO A 171 4.21 -4.94 -9.75
C PRO A 171 4.90 -4.05 -8.73
N ASP A 172 6.13 -3.66 -9.04
CA ASP A 172 6.97 -2.79 -8.24
C ASP A 172 6.52 -1.32 -8.38
N ALA A 173 6.40 -0.59 -7.28
CA ALA A 173 6.09 0.84 -7.23
C ALA A 173 4.93 1.28 -8.15
N VAL A 174 3.75 0.65 -7.98
CA VAL A 174 2.52 1.04 -8.70
C VAL A 174 1.45 1.59 -7.74
N GLN A 175 0.51 2.31 -8.31
CA GLN A 175 -0.73 2.67 -7.62
C GLN A 175 -1.58 1.40 -7.43
N SER A 176 -2.23 1.27 -6.28
CA SER A 176 -3.07 0.10 -5.99
C SER A 176 -4.51 0.49 -5.70
N HIS A 177 -5.42 -0.42 -6.04
CA HIS A 177 -6.85 -0.28 -5.81
C HIS A 177 -7.48 0.99 -6.40
N GLY A 178 -8.14 1.80 -5.56
CA GLY A 178 -8.82 3.04 -5.93
C GLY A 178 -7.88 4.20 -6.28
N GLN A 179 -6.68 3.90 -6.79
CA GLN A 179 -5.69 4.86 -7.23
C GLN A 179 -5.41 4.69 -8.71
N ASN A 180 -5.54 5.79 -9.45
CA ASN A 180 -5.32 5.81 -10.90
C ASN A 180 -4.68 7.14 -11.31
N THR A 181 -3.56 7.48 -10.65
CA THR A 181 -2.79 8.69 -10.91
C THR A 181 -1.45 8.33 -11.54
N GLU A 182 -1.01 9.12 -12.51
CA GLU A 182 0.38 9.07 -12.99
C GLU A 182 1.32 9.68 -11.93
N ASN A 183 2.60 9.35 -11.99
CA ASN A 183 3.60 9.96 -11.12
C ASN A 183 3.82 11.43 -11.51
N ALA A 184 4.11 12.31 -10.55
CA ALA A 184 4.51 13.68 -10.86
C ALA A 184 5.95 13.66 -11.43
N PRO A 185 6.17 14.10 -12.69
CA PRO A 185 7.51 14.13 -13.28
C PRO A 185 8.42 15.08 -12.51
N ILE A 186 9.66 14.66 -12.24
CA ILE A 186 10.61 15.45 -11.46
C ILE A 186 10.82 16.84 -12.06
N GLU A 187 11.08 16.92 -13.37
CA GLU A 187 11.34 18.20 -14.05
C GLU A 187 10.14 19.15 -13.99
N GLU A 188 8.92 18.62 -14.07
CA GLU A 188 7.69 19.41 -13.94
C GLU A 188 7.52 19.92 -12.51
N THR A 189 7.71 19.06 -11.52
CA THR A 189 7.58 19.45 -10.11
C THR A 189 8.62 20.49 -9.70
N GLU A 190 9.88 20.29 -10.06
CA GLU A 190 10.96 21.24 -9.73
C GLU A 190 10.88 22.55 -10.52
N SER A 191 10.23 22.57 -11.69
CA SER A 191 10.04 23.80 -12.46
C SER A 191 8.91 24.68 -11.90
N ASN A 192 7.92 24.09 -11.24
CA ASN A 192 6.73 24.80 -10.77
C ASN A 192 6.73 25.08 -9.26
N TYR A 193 7.56 24.37 -8.48
CA TYR A 193 7.58 24.47 -7.02
C TYR A 193 9.01 24.59 -6.49
N PRO A 194 9.24 25.36 -5.41
CA PRO A 194 10.56 25.47 -4.78
C PRO A 194 10.84 24.21 -3.97
N VAL A 195 11.17 23.13 -4.66
CA VAL A 195 11.52 21.82 -4.11
C VAL A 195 12.53 21.15 -5.05
N ARG A 196 13.39 20.30 -4.50
CA ARG A 196 14.32 19.46 -5.25
C ARG A 196 14.07 18.00 -4.91
N ILE A 197 13.82 17.16 -5.91
CA ILE A 197 13.73 15.72 -5.74
C ILE A 197 15.14 15.15 -5.77
N THR A 198 15.65 14.76 -4.61
CA THR A 198 17.04 14.29 -4.48
C THR A 198 17.20 12.80 -4.66
N ARG A 199 16.11 12.02 -4.50
CA ARG A 199 16.06 10.59 -4.79
C ARG A 199 14.68 10.20 -5.30
N TYR A 200 14.67 9.27 -6.26
CA TYR A 200 13.48 8.59 -6.73
C TYR A 200 13.86 7.18 -7.18
N GLU A 201 13.62 6.18 -6.34
CA GLU A 201 14.13 4.81 -6.53
C GLU A 201 13.21 3.75 -5.90
N LEU A 202 13.35 2.50 -6.32
CA LEU A 202 12.73 1.38 -5.61
C LEU A 202 13.41 1.19 -4.25
N VAL A 203 12.66 0.68 -3.27
CA VAL A 203 13.22 0.30 -1.96
C VAL A 203 13.61 -1.17 -2.01
N PRO A 204 14.90 -1.53 -2.07
CA PRO A 204 15.32 -2.94 -2.09
C PRO A 204 14.89 -3.66 -0.81
N ASP A 205 14.69 -4.98 -0.91
CA ASP A 205 14.29 -5.86 0.19
C ASP A 205 12.93 -5.53 0.85
N SER A 206 12.14 -4.65 0.23
CA SER A 206 10.83 -4.23 0.75
C SER A 206 9.71 -5.19 0.41
N GLU A 207 9.92 -6.12 -0.54
CA GLU A 207 8.93 -7.11 -0.94
C GLU A 207 8.58 -8.05 0.20
N GLY A 208 7.36 -8.59 0.14
CA GLY A 208 6.97 -9.77 0.88
C GLY A 208 7.47 -11.02 0.15
N PRO A 209 8.34 -11.82 0.78
CA PRO A 209 8.78 -13.08 0.20
C PRO A 209 7.62 -14.05 -0.08
N GLY A 210 7.70 -14.76 -1.20
CA GLY A 210 6.75 -15.80 -1.57
C GLY A 210 7.22 -16.53 -2.80
N GLU A 211 6.51 -17.59 -3.20
CA GLU A 211 6.72 -18.24 -4.50
C GLU A 211 6.64 -17.17 -5.62
N PHE A 212 5.63 -16.32 -5.49
CA PHE A 212 5.59 -15.01 -6.13
C PHE A 212 5.80 -13.93 -5.08
N ARG A 213 6.77 -13.04 -5.31
CA ARG A 213 7.09 -11.96 -4.39
C ARG A 213 6.11 -10.80 -4.53
N GLY A 214 5.93 -10.05 -3.45
CA GLY A 214 5.29 -8.75 -3.54
C GLY A 214 6.08 -7.78 -4.41
N GLY A 215 5.44 -6.70 -4.84
CA GLY A 215 6.11 -5.58 -5.47
C GLY A 215 6.94 -4.79 -4.45
N LEU A 216 8.00 -4.16 -4.91
CA LEU A 216 8.82 -3.26 -4.11
C LEU A 216 8.10 -1.94 -3.83
N GLY A 217 8.43 -1.36 -2.67
CA GLY A 217 8.11 0.01 -2.32
C GLY A 217 8.92 1.02 -3.12
N LEU A 218 8.57 2.28 -2.95
CA LEU A 218 9.14 3.44 -3.62
C LEU A 218 9.72 4.39 -2.58
N ARG A 219 10.91 4.94 -2.84
CA ARG A 219 11.49 6.05 -2.11
C ARG A 219 11.43 7.32 -2.96
N ARG A 220 10.90 8.40 -2.39
CA ARG A 220 10.97 9.75 -2.95
C ARG A 220 11.44 10.73 -1.89
N ASP A 221 12.54 11.43 -2.15
CA ASP A 221 13.14 12.38 -1.20
C ASP A 221 12.98 13.82 -1.68
N TYR A 222 12.30 14.65 -0.89
CA TYR A 222 12.01 16.05 -1.18
C TYR A 222 12.90 16.96 -0.34
N MET A 223 13.83 17.68 -0.96
CA MET A 223 14.63 18.72 -0.31
C MET A 223 14.01 20.08 -0.57
N PHE A 224 13.88 20.91 0.47
CA PHE A 224 13.28 22.23 0.36
C PHE A 224 14.35 23.32 0.46
N PRO A 225 14.56 24.16 -0.58
CA PRO A 225 15.51 25.27 -0.54
C PRO A 225 15.03 26.46 0.30
N GLU A 226 13.74 26.51 0.62
CA GLU A 226 13.08 27.57 1.38
C GLU A 226 12.25 26.97 2.52
N GLU A 227 11.75 27.81 3.42
CA GLU A 227 10.79 27.36 4.43
C GLU A 227 9.52 26.81 3.75
N ALA A 228 9.05 25.65 4.22
CA ALA A 228 7.87 25.00 3.67
C ALA A 228 7.12 24.23 4.77
N THR A 229 5.80 24.09 4.59
CA THR A 229 5.02 23.13 5.36
C THR A 229 4.91 21.84 4.56
N PHE A 230 5.20 20.70 5.19
CA PHE A 230 4.98 19.38 4.61
C PHE A 230 3.99 18.58 5.45
N THR A 231 3.05 17.92 4.79
CA THR A 231 2.05 17.04 5.41
C THR A 231 2.14 15.65 4.79
N ILE A 232 2.26 14.65 5.66
CA ILE A 232 2.14 13.24 5.34
C ILE A 232 0.74 12.81 5.80
N LEU A 233 -0.05 12.23 4.90
CA LEU A 233 -1.30 11.55 5.23
C LEU A 233 -1.27 10.17 4.55
N ALA A 234 -0.85 9.18 5.32
CA ALA A 234 -0.51 7.85 4.86
C ALA A 234 -0.74 6.78 5.95
N ASP A 235 -0.19 5.58 5.74
CA ASP A 235 -0.31 4.45 6.66
C ASP A 235 0.91 3.49 6.58
N ARG A 236 0.79 2.26 7.12
CA ARG A 236 1.77 1.16 7.08
C ARG A 236 3.11 1.44 7.76
N ASP A 237 3.20 2.42 8.65
CA ASP A 237 4.38 2.65 9.49
C ASP A 237 4.49 1.69 10.68
N LYS A 238 3.42 0.93 10.99
CA LYS A 238 3.41 -0.11 12.05
C LYS A 238 3.31 -1.53 11.50
N ALA A 239 2.56 -1.73 10.42
CA ALA A 239 2.36 -3.09 9.86
C ALA A 239 2.37 -3.12 8.33
N GLY A 240 3.34 -3.82 7.76
CA GLY A 240 3.43 -4.04 6.31
C GLY A 240 2.33 -4.95 5.75
N PRO A 241 2.10 -4.93 4.42
CA PRO A 241 1.02 -5.70 3.80
C PRO A 241 1.11 -7.22 4.02
N ARG A 242 -0.03 -7.89 4.16
CA ARG A 242 -0.12 -9.33 4.45
C ARG A 242 0.22 -10.16 3.22
N GLY A 243 1.05 -11.19 3.37
CA GLY A 243 1.16 -12.25 2.38
C GLY A 243 -0.05 -13.19 2.41
N LEU A 244 -0.19 -14.03 1.39
CA LEU A 244 -1.24 -15.03 1.26
C LEU A 244 -0.67 -16.43 1.03
N PHE A 245 -1.40 -17.44 1.54
CA PHE A 245 -1.12 -18.87 1.32
C PHE A 245 0.33 -19.29 1.59
N GLY A 246 0.94 -18.78 2.66
CA GLY A 246 2.33 -19.05 3.03
C GLY A 246 3.32 -17.98 2.58
N GLY A 247 2.87 -16.97 1.83
CA GLY A 247 3.65 -15.77 1.55
C GLY A 247 3.83 -14.90 2.81
N GLU A 248 4.99 -14.25 2.88
CA GLU A 248 5.40 -13.35 3.95
C GLU A 248 4.90 -11.92 3.73
N ARG A 249 5.01 -11.09 4.77
CA ARG A 249 4.63 -9.68 4.71
C ARG A 249 5.67 -8.84 3.98
N GLY A 250 5.20 -7.84 3.23
CA GLY A 250 6.06 -6.75 2.76
C GLY A 250 6.55 -5.89 3.93
N SER A 251 7.59 -5.09 3.69
CA SER A 251 8.12 -4.16 4.69
C SER A 251 7.08 -3.11 5.09
N THR A 252 7.29 -2.47 6.23
CA THR A 252 6.57 -1.23 6.57
C THR A 252 7.03 -0.09 5.68
N SER A 253 6.20 0.96 5.64
CA SER A 253 6.63 2.28 5.15
C SER A 253 7.53 2.95 6.17
N VAL A 254 8.42 3.82 5.70
CA VAL A 254 9.26 4.67 6.53
C VAL A 254 9.11 6.10 6.05
N TYR A 255 8.72 6.97 6.97
CA TYR A 255 8.65 8.40 6.75
C TYR A 255 9.70 9.04 7.62
N ALA A 256 10.54 9.89 7.05
CA ALA A 256 11.62 10.50 7.82
C ALA A 256 11.89 11.94 7.40
N LEU A 257 12.27 12.73 8.39
CA LEU A 257 12.87 14.04 8.22
C LEU A 257 14.39 13.88 8.38
N ILE A 258 15.16 14.31 7.39
CA ILE A 258 16.61 14.28 7.42
C ILE A 258 17.12 15.71 7.61
N LYS A 259 17.73 15.98 8.77
CA LYS A 259 18.35 17.28 9.12
C LYS A 259 19.83 17.06 9.38
N ASN A 260 20.72 17.79 8.69
CA ASN A 260 22.18 17.66 8.87
C ASN A 260 22.67 16.19 8.80
N ASN A 261 22.14 15.41 7.86
CA ASN A 261 22.38 13.97 7.69
C ASN A 261 21.91 13.08 8.86
N VAL A 262 21.11 13.59 9.79
CA VAL A 262 20.47 12.82 10.84
C VAL A 262 19.04 12.50 10.42
N GLU A 263 18.71 11.21 10.34
CA GLU A 263 17.38 10.72 9.99
C GLU A 263 16.51 10.60 11.25
N GLN A 264 15.42 11.36 11.29
CA GLN A 264 14.38 11.28 12.31
C GLN A 264 13.12 10.65 11.71
N HIS A 265 12.72 9.49 12.24
CA HIS A 265 11.48 8.84 11.82
C HIS A 265 10.25 9.64 12.27
N LEU A 266 9.25 9.66 11.40
CA LEU A 266 7.99 10.37 11.55
C LEU A 266 6.82 9.38 11.58
N SER A 267 5.70 9.81 12.15
CA SER A 267 4.42 9.11 12.01
C SER A 267 3.90 9.19 10.58
N SER A 268 3.13 8.18 10.16
CA SER A 268 2.43 8.16 8.87
C SER A 268 1.36 9.24 8.70
N LYS A 269 1.05 10.00 9.76
CA LYS A 269 0.13 11.15 9.69
C LYS A 269 0.71 12.29 10.53
N THR A 270 1.29 13.27 9.85
CA THR A 270 1.95 14.40 10.51
C THR A 270 2.04 15.61 9.59
N THR A 271 2.11 16.80 10.19
CA THR A 271 2.41 18.06 9.51
C THR A 271 3.61 18.69 10.20
N LEU A 272 4.58 19.15 9.42
CA LEU A 272 5.84 19.70 9.90
C LEU A 272 6.14 21.01 9.19
N GLN A 273 6.80 21.92 9.90
CA GLN A 273 7.52 23.02 9.27
C GLN A 273 8.95 22.59 8.96
N LEU A 274 9.39 22.95 7.78
CA LEU A 274 10.71 22.63 7.24
C LEU A 274 11.54 23.90 7.12
N ASP A 275 12.80 23.78 7.48
CA ASP A 275 13.82 24.79 7.29
C ASP A 275 14.52 24.57 5.94
N PRO A 276 15.14 25.61 5.35
CA PRO A 276 15.97 25.46 4.16
C PRO A 276 17.03 24.36 4.31
N GLY A 277 17.06 23.44 3.35
CA GLY A 277 17.96 22.29 3.29
C GLY A 277 17.42 21.01 3.92
N ASP A 278 16.28 21.06 4.60
CA ASP A 278 15.62 19.87 5.14
C ASP A 278 15.17 18.91 4.03
N VAL A 279 15.25 17.60 4.29
CA VAL A 279 14.79 16.57 3.36
C VAL A 279 13.71 15.70 3.99
N ILE A 280 12.55 15.59 3.35
CA ILE A 280 11.56 14.57 3.67
C ILE A 280 11.82 13.33 2.81
N SER A 281 12.17 12.21 3.45
CA SER A 281 12.30 10.90 2.81
C SER A 281 11.02 10.11 2.98
N TYR A 282 10.32 9.88 1.87
CA TYR A 282 9.05 9.17 1.82
C TYR A 282 9.27 7.79 1.22
N ARG A 283 9.20 6.74 2.04
CA ARG A 283 9.48 5.35 1.63
C ARG A 283 8.22 4.50 1.83
N THR A 284 7.57 4.09 0.76
CA THR A 284 6.35 3.28 0.86
C THR A 284 6.69 1.82 1.15
N SER A 285 5.73 1.09 1.73
CA SER A 285 5.82 -0.36 1.91
C SER A 285 5.92 -1.10 0.58
N GLY A 286 6.57 -2.27 0.60
CA GLY A 286 6.36 -3.27 -0.45
C GLY A 286 5.00 -3.99 -0.31
N GLY A 287 4.71 -4.93 -1.20
CA GLY A 287 3.49 -5.75 -1.18
C GLY A 287 3.71 -7.10 -0.49
N GLY A 288 2.63 -7.78 -0.12
CA GLY A 288 2.69 -9.14 0.43
C GLY A 288 3.06 -10.20 -0.63
N GLY A 289 3.75 -11.25 -0.20
CA GLY A 289 4.07 -12.41 -1.04
C GLY A 289 2.91 -13.39 -1.19
N TYR A 290 3.00 -14.29 -2.16
CA TYR A 290 2.02 -15.35 -2.41
C TYR A 290 2.73 -16.69 -2.46
N GLY A 291 2.24 -17.66 -1.68
CA GLY A 291 2.85 -18.99 -1.59
C GLY A 291 4.15 -19.01 -0.78
N PRO A 292 4.66 -20.19 -0.38
CA PRO A 292 5.92 -20.31 0.35
C PRO A 292 7.13 -19.79 -0.43
N ALA A 293 7.98 -18.97 0.20
CA ALA A 293 9.16 -18.38 -0.44
C ALA A 293 10.16 -19.42 -0.98
N PHE A 294 10.30 -20.56 -0.31
CA PHE A 294 11.18 -21.65 -0.74
C PHE A 294 10.71 -22.38 -2.01
N ASN A 295 9.46 -22.14 -2.46
CA ASN A 295 8.97 -22.66 -3.73
C ASN A 295 9.40 -21.79 -4.93
N ARG A 296 9.84 -20.55 -4.69
CA ARG A 296 10.24 -19.63 -5.76
C ARG A 296 11.40 -20.21 -6.56
N ASP A 297 11.34 -20.03 -7.87
CA ASP A 297 12.42 -20.41 -8.80
C ASP A 297 13.73 -19.70 -8.41
N PRO A 298 14.81 -20.45 -8.09
CA PRO A 298 16.11 -19.86 -7.80
C PRO A 298 16.63 -18.92 -8.89
N GLN A 299 16.30 -19.17 -10.17
CA GLN A 299 16.72 -18.31 -11.26
C GLN A 299 16.01 -16.95 -11.21
N ALA A 300 14.71 -16.92 -10.88
CA ALA A 300 13.98 -15.66 -10.69
C ALA A 300 14.56 -14.83 -9.52
N ILE A 301 15.06 -15.50 -8.47
CA ILE A 301 15.71 -14.84 -7.34
C ILE A 301 17.07 -14.26 -7.74
N LEU A 302 17.85 -14.99 -8.55
CA LEU A 302 19.09 -14.45 -9.13
C LEU A 302 18.80 -13.20 -9.96
N ASP A 303 17.76 -13.22 -10.79
CA ASP A 303 17.38 -12.06 -11.61
C ASP A 303 16.97 -10.86 -10.73
N ASP A 304 16.21 -11.08 -9.66
CA ASP A 304 15.86 -10.03 -8.68
C ASP A 304 17.12 -9.45 -8.00
N VAL A 305 18.11 -10.29 -7.67
CA VAL A 305 19.38 -9.85 -7.08
C VAL A 305 20.22 -9.04 -8.07
N LEU A 306 20.33 -9.50 -9.31
CA LEU A 306 21.07 -8.78 -10.36
C LEU A 306 20.41 -7.45 -10.72
N GLN A 307 19.08 -7.34 -10.57
CA GLN A 307 18.33 -6.09 -10.74
C GLN A 307 18.38 -5.18 -9.50
N GLY A 308 19.05 -5.58 -8.42
CA GLY A 308 19.16 -4.79 -7.18
C GLY A 308 17.84 -4.69 -6.41
N LYS A 309 16.88 -5.57 -6.70
CA LYS A 309 15.57 -5.60 -6.04
C LYS A 309 15.65 -6.27 -4.67
N ILE A 310 16.43 -7.34 -4.63
CA ILE A 310 16.64 -8.20 -3.46
C ILE A 310 18.15 -8.25 -3.20
N SER A 311 18.58 -8.20 -1.95
CA SER A 311 19.98 -8.41 -1.57
C SER A 311 20.32 -9.89 -1.49
N ILE A 312 21.62 -10.22 -1.59
CA ILE A 312 22.07 -11.62 -1.49
C ILE A 312 21.74 -12.23 -0.12
N ASN A 313 21.86 -11.43 0.94
CA ASN A 313 21.50 -11.86 2.28
C ASN A 313 20.00 -12.19 2.34
N ARG A 314 19.15 -11.34 1.75
CA ARG A 314 17.72 -11.57 1.63
C ARG A 314 17.40 -12.84 0.82
N ALA A 315 18.09 -13.06 -0.30
CA ALA A 315 17.96 -14.28 -1.11
C ALA A 315 18.26 -15.56 -0.31
N ARG A 316 19.35 -15.55 0.46
CA ARG A 316 19.74 -16.69 1.31
C ARG A 316 18.78 -16.89 2.48
N GLU A 317 18.46 -15.83 3.21
CA GLU A 317 17.68 -15.91 4.46
C GLU A 317 16.19 -16.19 4.24
N ARG A 318 15.59 -15.62 3.19
CA ARG A 318 14.13 -15.69 2.98
C ARG A 318 13.72 -16.71 1.93
N TYR A 319 14.57 -16.94 0.93
CA TYR A 319 14.25 -17.85 -0.16
C TYR A 319 15.12 -19.12 -0.18
N GLY A 320 16.12 -19.20 0.70
CA GLY A 320 17.03 -20.34 0.79
C GLY A 320 17.91 -20.49 -0.44
N VAL A 321 18.24 -19.41 -1.14
CA VAL A 321 19.02 -19.45 -2.39
C VAL A 321 20.39 -18.84 -2.18
N GLU A 322 21.42 -19.62 -2.50
CA GLU A 322 22.81 -19.17 -2.48
C GLU A 322 23.24 -18.67 -3.85
N ILE A 323 23.81 -17.47 -3.91
CA ILE A 323 24.21 -16.82 -5.17
C ILE A 323 25.70 -16.48 -5.14
N SER A 324 26.41 -16.90 -6.18
CA SER A 324 27.78 -16.49 -6.44
C SER A 324 27.79 -15.23 -7.30
N LEU A 325 28.12 -14.07 -6.71
CA LEU A 325 28.23 -12.81 -7.44
C LEU A 325 29.32 -12.81 -8.51
N SER A 326 30.46 -13.45 -8.24
CA SER A 326 31.58 -13.48 -9.17
C SER A 326 31.25 -14.21 -10.47
N SER A 327 30.38 -15.22 -10.38
CA SER A 327 29.92 -15.99 -11.54
C SER A 327 28.51 -15.63 -12.01
N GLN A 328 27.80 -14.77 -11.27
CA GLN A 328 26.39 -14.41 -11.46
C GLN A 328 25.50 -15.66 -11.66
N LYS A 329 25.68 -16.66 -10.80
CA LYS A 329 24.98 -17.94 -10.86
C LYS A 329 24.46 -18.35 -9.50
N VAL A 330 23.38 -19.12 -9.52
CA VAL A 330 22.88 -19.85 -8.36
C VAL A 330 23.82 -21.01 -8.05
N ASP A 331 24.24 -21.12 -6.79
CA ASP A 331 24.85 -22.35 -6.28
C ASP A 331 23.72 -23.33 -5.92
N MET A 332 23.42 -24.22 -6.87
CA MET A 332 22.33 -25.19 -6.73
C MET A 332 22.56 -26.16 -5.59
N ALA A 333 23.81 -26.59 -5.32
CA ALA A 333 24.09 -27.54 -4.26
C ALA A 333 23.80 -26.92 -2.89
N SER A 334 24.34 -25.72 -2.65
CA SER A 334 24.09 -24.96 -1.42
C SER A 334 22.60 -24.59 -1.26
N THR A 335 21.93 -24.22 -2.36
CA THR A 335 20.49 -23.90 -2.38
C THR A 335 19.62 -25.11 -2.00
N GLU A 336 19.92 -26.29 -2.53
CA GLU A 336 19.22 -27.53 -2.16
C GLU A 336 19.40 -27.85 -0.68
N ASP A 337 20.62 -27.72 -0.15
CA ASP A 337 20.89 -27.98 1.26
C ASP A 337 20.19 -26.98 2.19
N LEU A 338 20.16 -25.69 1.82
CA LEU A 338 19.42 -24.66 2.56
C LEU A 338 17.92 -24.93 2.61
N ARG A 339 17.33 -25.40 1.50
CA ARG A 339 15.89 -25.68 1.40
C ARG A 339 15.48 -27.01 2.06
N ARG A 340 16.36 -28.00 2.13
CA ARG A 340 16.08 -29.28 2.82
C ARG A 340 15.90 -29.15 4.33
N GLY A 341 16.39 -28.06 4.93
CA GLY A 341 16.31 -27.79 6.36
C GLY A 341 15.04 -27.04 6.82
N GLN A 342 14.07 -26.80 5.93
CA GLN A 342 12.89 -25.97 6.15
C GLN A 342 11.59 -26.75 5.94
#